data_AF-A0A2U0A4H4-F1
#
_entry.id   AF-A0A2U0A4H4-F1
#
_cell.length_a   1.000
_cell.length_b   1.000
_cell.length_c   1.000
_cell.angle_alpha   90.00
_cell.angle_beta   90.00
_cell.angle_gamma   90.00
#
_symmetry.space_group_name_H-M   'P 1'
#
loop_
_entity.id
_entity.type
_entity.pdbx_description
1 polymer ?
#
loop_
_entity_poly.entity_id
_entity_poly.type
_entity_poly.pdbx_seq_one_letter_code
_entity_poly.pdbx_strand_id
1 'polypeptide(L)'
;MVPTQKRLAADQQRLLELFDRLDHQQRQTLLAFAAFLTSQESAESESEDEQVHQPKQIDRPREESVVKAIKRLSETYFMVEKELLLDETSSLMMAHMMQGRDAKSVIDELEALFARHYRNYLDDR
;
A
#
# COMPACT_ATOMS: atom_id res chain seq x y z
N MET A 1 -25.57 -18.77 37.98
CA MET A 1 -24.34 -18.53 37.18
C MET A 1 -23.85 -17.14 37.51
N VAL A 2 -22.67 -17.02 38.10
CA VAL A 2 -22.04 -15.74 38.47
C VAL A 2 -21.41 -15.17 37.19
N PRO A 3 -21.72 -13.94 36.74
CA PRO A 3 -21.08 -13.38 35.56
C PRO A 3 -19.64 -13.02 35.91
N THR A 4 -18.71 -13.59 35.17
CA THR A 4 -17.27 -13.33 35.23
C THR A 4 -17.02 -11.83 35.07
N GLN A 5 -16.57 -11.15 36.13
CA GLN A 5 -16.11 -9.76 36.03
C GLN A 5 -14.86 -9.73 35.15
N LYS A 6 -15.05 -9.48 33.85
CA LYS A 6 -13.97 -9.17 32.93
C LYS A 6 -13.38 -7.84 33.40
N ARG A 7 -12.18 -7.85 33.98
CA ARG A 7 -11.46 -6.61 34.31
C ARG A 7 -11.26 -5.84 33.01
N LEU A 8 -11.99 -4.74 32.87
CA LEU A 8 -11.89 -3.83 31.73
C LEU A 8 -10.55 -3.10 31.79
N ALA A 9 -9.95 -2.85 30.63
CA ALA A 9 -8.75 -2.02 30.54
C ALA A 9 -9.06 -0.59 31.03
N ALA A 10 -8.04 0.15 31.48
CA ALA A 10 -8.21 1.50 32.02
C ALA A 10 -8.95 2.44 31.03
N ASP A 11 -8.67 2.31 29.74
CA ASP A 11 -9.32 3.10 28.69
C ASP A 11 -10.79 2.73 28.49
N GLN A 12 -11.13 1.44 28.63
CA GLN A 12 -12.52 0.96 28.54
C GLN A 12 -13.36 1.46 29.73
N GLN A 13 -12.77 1.49 30.93
CA GLN A 13 -13.43 2.04 32.12
C GLN A 13 -13.71 3.53 31.95
N ARG A 14 -12.71 4.28 31.46
CA ARG A 14 -12.84 5.71 31.19
C ARG A 14 -13.90 6.02 30.12
N LEU A 15 -13.98 5.20 29.07
CA LEU A 15 -15.01 5.33 28.03
C LEU A 15 -16.42 5.15 28.60
N LEU A 16 -16.63 4.17 29.48
CA LEU A 16 -17.93 3.94 30.12
C LEU A 16 -18.33 5.08 31.06
N GLU A 17 -17.39 5.59 31.87
CA GLU A 17 -17.65 6.76 32.74
C GLU A 17 -18.04 8.00 31.94
N LEU A 18 -17.42 8.22 30.78
CA LEU A 18 -17.79 9.31 29.89
C LEU A 18 -19.16 9.08 29.26
N PHE A 19 -19.43 7.86 28.77
CA PHE A 19 -20.70 7.49 28.15
C PHE A 19 -21.90 7.69 29.07
N ASP A 20 -21.76 7.34 30.35
CA ASP A 20 -22.83 7.50 31.34
C ASP A 20 -23.21 8.97 31.57
N ARG A 21 -22.27 9.90 31.36
CA ARG A 21 -22.49 11.35 31.49
C ARG A 21 -23.07 12.00 30.22
N LEU A 22 -23.07 11.30 29.09
CA LEU A 22 -23.61 11.81 27.83
C LEU A 22 -25.14 11.70 27.78
N ASP A 23 -25.78 12.64 27.08
CA ASP A 23 -27.20 12.56 26.74
C ASP A 23 -27.46 11.54 25.61
N HIS A 24 -28.74 11.28 25.34
CA HIS A 24 -29.14 10.28 24.33
C HIS A 24 -28.58 10.57 22.92
N GLN A 25 -28.58 11.84 22.50
CA GLN A 25 -28.11 12.22 21.17
C GLN A 25 -26.58 12.05 21.08
N GLN A 26 -25.85 12.46 22.12
CA GLN A 26 -24.40 12.32 22.19
C GLN A 26 -23.96 10.86 22.23
N ARG A 27 -24.71 9.99 22.92
CA ARG A 27 -24.46 8.53 22.93
C ARG A 27 -24.63 7.92 21.54
N GLN A 28 -25.67 8.33 20.80
CA GLN A 28 -25.88 7.89 19.42
C GLN A 28 -24.74 8.33 18.51
N THR A 29 -24.26 9.58 18.64
CA THR A 29 -23.10 10.07 17.89
C THR A 29 -21.84 9.27 18.21
N LEU A 30 -21.57 8.98 19.49
CA LEU A 30 -20.40 8.18 19.86
C LEU A 30 -20.46 6.77 19.27
N LEU A 31 -21.62 6.11 19.32
CA LEU A 31 -21.80 4.78 18.73
C LEU A 31 -21.66 4.82 17.21
N ALA A 32 -22.20 5.84 16.55
CA ALA A 32 -22.03 6.02 15.11
C ALA A 32 -20.55 6.24 14.73
N PHE A 33 -19.81 6.99 15.54
CA PHE A 33 -18.38 7.21 15.35
C PHE A 33 -17.56 5.93 15.61
N ALA A 34 -17.87 5.17 16.66
CA ALA A 34 -17.23 3.88 16.91
C ALA A 34 -17.52 2.86 15.79
N ALA A 35 -18.75 2.85 15.26
CA ALA A 35 -19.12 2.06 14.09
C ALA A 35 -18.36 2.53 12.83
N PHE A 36 -18.17 3.83 12.66
CA PHE A 36 -17.35 4.38 11.59
C PHE A 36 -15.88 3.96 11.72
N LEU A 37 -15.28 4.05 12.90
CA LEU A 37 -13.88 3.63 13.11
C LEU A 37 -13.69 2.13 12.89
N THR A 38 -14.62 1.30 13.36
CA THR A 38 -14.56 -0.16 13.14
C THR A 38 -14.83 -0.56 11.69
N SER A 39 -15.64 0.20 10.96
CA SER A 39 -15.83 0.01 9.51
C SER A 39 -14.68 0.58 8.68
N GLN A 40 -13.98 1.63 9.14
CA GLN A 40 -12.70 2.05 8.56
C GLN A 40 -11.64 1.00 8.78
N GLU A 41 -11.50 0.46 9.99
CA GLU A 41 -10.58 -0.65 10.25
C GLU A 41 -10.96 -1.87 9.41
N SER A 42 -12.25 -2.17 9.21
CA SER A 42 -12.66 -3.23 8.28
C SER A 42 -12.36 -2.88 6.81
N ALA A 43 -12.53 -1.64 6.37
CA ALA A 43 -12.26 -1.22 4.99
C ALA A 43 -10.75 -1.02 4.69
N GLU A 44 -9.96 -0.64 5.69
CA GLU A 44 -8.49 -0.52 5.65
C GLU A 44 -7.85 -1.90 5.84
N SER A 45 -8.35 -2.76 6.74
CA SER A 45 -7.91 -4.15 6.88
C SER A 45 -8.38 -5.08 5.74
N GLU A 46 -9.57 -4.89 5.14
CA GLU A 46 -9.95 -5.58 3.89
C GLU A 46 -9.10 -5.09 2.70
N SER A 47 -8.46 -3.91 2.80
CA SER A 47 -7.54 -3.38 1.79
C SER A 47 -6.08 -3.77 2.02
N GLU A 48 -5.66 -4.02 3.27
CA GLU A 48 -4.26 -4.33 3.64
C GLU A 48 -3.99 -5.84 3.75
N ASP A 49 -4.96 -6.67 4.16
CA ASP A 49 -4.68 -8.09 4.44
C ASP A 49 -5.06 -9.09 3.33
N GLU A 50 -5.93 -8.76 2.37
CA GLU A 50 -6.36 -9.75 1.34
C GLU A 50 -6.17 -9.36 -0.13
N GLN A 51 -5.80 -8.12 -0.44
CA GLN A 51 -5.52 -7.77 -1.84
C GLN A 51 -4.03 -7.88 -2.09
N VAL A 52 -3.61 -9.01 -2.69
CA VAL A 52 -2.40 -9.04 -3.50
C VAL A 52 -2.43 -7.79 -4.37
N HIS A 53 -1.61 -6.79 -4.06
CA HIS A 53 -1.54 -5.60 -4.88
C HIS A 53 -1.14 -6.07 -6.28
N GLN A 54 -2.07 -5.98 -7.22
CA GLN A 54 -1.83 -6.38 -8.59
C GLN A 54 -1.26 -5.19 -9.36
N PRO A 55 -0.29 -5.42 -10.25
CA PRO A 55 0.25 -4.35 -11.06
C PRO A 55 -0.86 -3.73 -11.92
N LYS A 56 -0.91 -2.40 -11.97
CA LYS A 56 -1.85 -1.69 -12.84
C LYS A 56 -1.52 -2.01 -14.29
N GLN A 57 -2.50 -2.40 -15.10
CA GLN A 57 -2.27 -2.63 -16.53
C GLN A 57 -2.12 -1.28 -17.25
N ILE A 58 -0.87 -0.83 -17.42
CA ILE A 58 -0.51 0.37 -18.18
C ILE A 58 0.30 -0.06 -19.41
N ASP A 59 -0.33 0.06 -20.58
CA ASP A 59 0.26 -0.35 -21.86
C ASP A 59 1.52 0.47 -22.21
N ARG A 60 2.45 -0.21 -22.88
CA ARG A 60 3.67 0.41 -23.41
C ARG A 60 3.34 1.31 -24.63
N PRO A 61 3.73 2.60 -24.62
CA PRO A 61 3.59 3.47 -25.78
C PRO A 61 4.52 3.06 -26.94
N ARG A 62 4.12 3.35 -28.18
CA ARG A 62 4.90 3.00 -29.41
C ARG A 62 6.28 3.65 -29.47
N GLU A 63 6.38 4.89 -29.00
CA GLU A 63 7.64 5.62 -28.86
C GLU A 63 7.79 6.03 -27.39
N GLU A 64 8.63 5.30 -26.67
CA GLU A 64 8.84 5.49 -25.24
C GLU A 64 10.32 5.80 -24.98
N SER A 65 10.58 6.79 -24.13
CA SER A 65 11.92 7.06 -23.60
C SER A 65 12.11 6.34 -22.28
N VAL A 66 13.35 6.03 -21.92
CA VAL A 66 13.69 5.32 -20.68
C VAL A 66 13.07 5.99 -19.43
N VAL A 67 13.08 7.33 -19.37
CA VAL A 67 12.46 8.10 -18.28
C VAL A 67 10.94 7.91 -18.22
N LYS A 68 10.27 7.87 -19.38
CA LYS A 68 8.82 7.61 -19.44
C LYS A 68 8.50 6.17 -19.03
N ALA A 69 9.35 5.22 -19.40
CA ALA A 69 9.22 3.82 -18.97
C ALA A 69 9.38 3.68 -17.45
N ILE A 70 10.39 4.31 -16.84
CA ILE A 70 10.54 4.29 -15.37
C ILE A 70 9.29 4.83 -14.68
N LYS A 71 8.74 5.96 -15.18
CA LYS A 71 7.49 6.52 -14.65
C LYS A 71 6.32 5.55 -14.79
N ARG A 72 6.09 4.98 -15.98
CA ARG A 72 5.03 4.00 -16.26
C ARG A 72 5.17 2.76 -15.38
N LEU A 73 6.37 2.21 -15.25
CA LEU A 73 6.63 1.01 -14.46
C LEU A 73 6.49 1.27 -12.97
N SER A 74 6.86 2.45 -12.49
CA SER A 74 6.64 2.86 -11.09
C SER A 74 5.15 3.02 -10.77
N GLU A 75 4.33 3.45 -11.73
CA GLU A 75 2.87 3.50 -11.60
C GLU A 75 2.22 2.11 -11.73
N THR A 76 2.80 1.24 -12.56
CA THR A 76 2.40 -0.16 -12.74
C THR A 76 2.62 -0.96 -11.46
N TYR A 77 3.81 -0.85 -10.88
CA TYR A 77 4.25 -1.58 -9.69
C TYR A 77 4.32 -0.65 -8.47
N PHE A 78 3.21 0.01 -8.15
CA PHE A 78 3.13 1.00 -7.07
C PHE A 78 3.42 0.43 -5.66
N MET A 79 3.32 -0.89 -5.52
CA MET A 79 3.56 -1.66 -4.30
C MET A 79 5.04 -2.03 -4.09
N VAL A 80 5.90 -1.87 -5.11
CA VAL A 80 7.34 -2.15 -4.97
C VAL A 80 8.05 -0.93 -4.38
N GLU A 81 8.88 -1.14 -3.36
CA GLU A 81 9.63 -0.06 -2.70
C GLU A 81 10.56 0.65 -3.68
N LYS A 82 10.41 1.98 -3.75
CA LYS A 82 11.17 2.81 -4.69
C LYS A 82 12.67 2.84 -4.38
N GLU A 83 13.04 2.66 -3.11
CA GLU A 83 14.45 2.60 -2.68
C GLU A 83 15.17 1.39 -3.27
N LEU A 84 14.51 0.22 -3.35
CA LEU A 84 15.06 -0.99 -3.98
C LEU A 84 15.24 -0.83 -5.50
N LEU A 85 14.42 0.01 -6.13
CA LEU A 85 14.45 0.26 -7.58
C LEU A 85 15.45 1.35 -7.96
N LEU A 86 15.76 2.31 -7.08
CA LEU A 86 16.57 3.48 -7.39
C LEU A 86 18.02 3.14 -7.79
N ASP A 87 18.65 2.20 -7.10
CA ASP A 87 20.04 1.82 -7.38
C ASP A 87 20.19 1.16 -8.76
N GLU A 88 19.31 0.21 -9.07
CA GLU A 88 19.39 -0.57 -10.31
C GLU A 88 18.89 0.23 -11.52
N THR A 89 17.85 1.06 -11.35
CA THR A 89 17.39 1.99 -12.39
C THR A 89 18.44 3.06 -12.70
N SER A 90 19.17 3.55 -11.70
CA SER A 90 20.27 4.52 -11.90
C SER A 90 21.42 3.92 -12.69
N SER A 91 21.79 2.66 -12.40
CA SER A 91 22.81 1.92 -13.15
C SER A 91 22.43 1.73 -14.62
N LEU A 92 21.17 1.36 -14.90
CA LEU A 92 20.64 1.20 -16.26
C LEU A 92 20.61 2.53 -17.03
N MET A 93 20.24 3.62 -16.37
CA MET A 93 20.28 4.98 -16.94
C MET A 93 21.71 5.43 -17.26
N MET A 94 22.68 5.17 -16.37
CA MET A 94 24.09 5.44 -16.62
C MET A 94 24.62 4.63 -17.81
N ALA A 95 24.27 3.34 -17.91
CA ALA A 95 24.65 2.49 -19.04
C ALA A 95 24.05 2.99 -20.37
N HIS A 96 22.79 3.42 -20.37
CA HIS A 96 22.16 4.04 -21.53
C HIS A 96 22.92 5.31 -21.98
N MET A 97 23.25 6.19 -21.04
CA MET A 97 23.85 7.49 -21.32
C MET A 97 25.33 7.40 -21.71
N MET A 98 26.09 6.48 -21.11
CA MET A 98 27.53 6.33 -21.34
C MET A 98 27.86 5.39 -22.50
N GLN A 99 27.06 4.36 -22.75
CA GLN A 99 27.32 3.35 -23.78
C GLN A 99 26.42 3.51 -25.01
N GLY A 100 25.50 4.50 -25.02
CA GLY A 100 24.61 4.75 -26.15
C GLY A 100 23.65 3.59 -26.45
N ARG A 101 23.27 2.82 -25.43
CA ARG A 101 22.42 1.64 -25.59
C ARG A 101 21.04 2.04 -26.12
N ASP A 102 20.44 1.21 -26.97
CA ASP A 102 19.12 1.48 -27.52
C ASP A 102 18.06 1.57 -26.39
N ALA A 103 17.18 2.57 -26.48
CA ALA A 103 16.17 2.81 -25.45
C ALA A 103 15.23 1.61 -25.27
N LYS A 104 14.91 0.85 -26.33
CA LYS A 104 14.02 -0.31 -26.22
C LYS A 104 14.67 -1.42 -25.39
N SER A 105 15.94 -1.72 -25.64
CA SER A 105 16.68 -2.73 -24.87
C SER A 105 16.75 -2.38 -23.39
N VAL A 106 16.94 -1.10 -23.05
CA VAL A 106 16.97 -0.64 -21.66
C VAL A 106 15.58 -0.72 -21.01
N ILE A 107 14.52 -0.41 -21.75
CA ILE A 107 13.13 -0.53 -21.28
C ILE A 107 12.77 -2.00 -21.00
N ASP A 108 13.18 -2.92 -21.87
CA ASP A 108 12.91 -4.36 -21.68
C ASP A 108 13.62 -4.88 -20.41
N GLU A 109 14.84 -4.42 -20.13
CA GLU A 109 15.56 -4.72 -18.89
C GLU A 109 14.88 -4.14 -17.65
N LEU A 110 14.37 -2.91 -17.74
CA LEU A 110 13.58 -2.30 -16.68
C LEU A 110 12.29 -3.09 -16.41
N GLU A 111 11.58 -3.53 -17.44
CA GLU A 111 10.38 -4.35 -17.29
C GLU A 111 10.67 -5.67 -16.55
N ALA A 112 11.76 -6.35 -16.91
CA ALA A 112 12.20 -7.57 -16.24
C ALA A 112 12.60 -7.32 -14.77
N LEU A 113 13.25 -6.20 -14.49
CA LEU A 113 13.66 -5.79 -13.16
C LEU A 113 12.45 -5.58 -12.24
N PHE A 114 11.48 -4.78 -12.69
CA PHE A 114 10.25 -4.51 -11.96
C PHE A 114 9.42 -5.79 -11.72
N ALA A 115 9.31 -6.67 -12.72
CA ALA A 115 8.62 -7.96 -12.58
C ALA A 115 9.34 -8.93 -11.63
N ARG A 116 10.67 -8.84 -11.48
CA ARG A 116 11.44 -9.61 -10.50
C ARG A 116 11.16 -9.10 -9.09
N HIS A 117 11.20 -7.80 -8.87
CA HIS A 117 10.89 -7.20 -7.57
C HIS A 117 9.45 -7.46 -7.12
N TYR A 118 8.50 -7.42 -8.06
CA TYR A 118 7.13 -7.83 -7.75
C TYR A 118 7.02 -9.29 -7.32
N ARG A 119 7.75 -10.20 -7.97
CA ARG A 119 7.81 -11.61 -7.54
C ARG A 119 8.40 -11.76 -6.15
N ASN A 120 9.46 -11.03 -5.83
CA ASN A 120 10.05 -11.05 -4.49
C ASN A 120 9.05 -10.51 -3.44
N TYR A 121 8.32 -9.44 -3.77
CA TYR A 121 7.23 -8.92 -2.92
C TYR A 121 6.12 -9.95 -2.65
N LEU A 122 5.83 -10.84 -3.61
CA LEU A 122 4.88 -11.95 -3.41
C LEU A 122 5.45 -13.11 -2.58
N ASP A 123 6.76 -13.33 -2.63
CA ASP A 123 7.45 -14.46 -1.98
C ASP A 123 7.86 -14.16 -0.53
N ASP A 124 8.12 -12.89 -0.21
CA ASP A 124 8.52 -12.41 1.12
C ASP A 124 7.32 -12.18 2.08
N ARG A 125 6.14 -12.70 1.71
CA ARG A 125 4.88 -12.53 2.43
C ARG A 125 4.43 -13.83 3.12
#